data_AF-A0A3P6FCF0-F1
#
_entry.id   AF-A0A3P6FCF0-F1
#
_cell.length_a   1.000
_cell.length_b   1.000
_cell.length_c   1.000
_cell.angle_alpha   90.00
_cell.angle_beta   90.00
_cell.angle_gamma   90.00
#
_symmetry.space_group_name_H-M   'P 1'
#
loop_
_entity.id
_entity.type
_entity.pdbx_description
1 polymer ?
#
loop_
_entity_poly.entity_id
_entity_poly.type
_entity_poly.pdbx_seq_one_letter_code
_entity_poly.pdbx_strand_id
1 'polypeptide(L)'
;MSAEEIPDELWRKVLEIGVKSSTFSHKDLCCISISSRRLCRLSSEDCLWNFLLAIDFPTHTDSTSSSSSSESPTKFIYRTRFEREKERRLAAHRRSLLRKDSEISEWGRRIRELERRLSEEAERLQAASVEFSNLQRVR
;
A
#
# COMPACT_ATOMS: atom_id res chain seq x y z
N MET A 1 -31.58 -16.37 -23.27
CA MET A 1 -31.30 -17.42 -22.27
C MET A 1 -31.01 -16.71 -20.97
N SER A 2 -31.91 -16.80 -19.99
CA SER A 2 -31.72 -16.10 -18.72
C SER A 2 -30.68 -16.87 -17.89
N ALA A 3 -29.83 -16.16 -17.15
CA ALA A 3 -28.84 -16.75 -16.22
C ALA A 3 -29.48 -17.70 -15.18
N GLU A 4 -30.79 -17.56 -14.97
CA GLU A 4 -31.60 -18.36 -14.06
C GLU A 4 -31.84 -19.80 -14.55
N GLU A 5 -31.73 -20.08 -15.85
CA GLU A 5 -31.98 -21.41 -16.43
C GLU A 5 -30.81 -22.39 -16.24
N ILE A 6 -29.61 -21.88 -16.01
CA ILE A 6 -28.39 -22.68 -15.85
C ILE A 6 -28.41 -23.31 -14.45
N PRO A 7 -28.12 -24.61 -14.24
CA PRO A 7 -28.02 -25.25 -12.92
C PRO A 7 -26.87 -24.73 -12.03
N ASP A 8 -26.98 -24.91 -10.70
CA ASP A 8 -25.97 -24.45 -9.72
C ASP A 8 -24.62 -25.17 -9.94
N GLU A 9 -24.63 -26.40 -10.43
CA GLU A 9 -23.44 -27.21 -10.75
C GLU A 9 -22.61 -26.55 -11.86
N LEU A 10 -23.29 -26.05 -12.90
CA LEU A 10 -22.64 -25.39 -14.01
C LEU A 10 -22.11 -24.02 -13.61
N TRP A 11 -22.88 -23.25 -12.83
CA TRP A 11 -22.38 -21.99 -12.28
C TRP A 11 -21.16 -22.18 -11.38
N ARG A 12 -21.18 -23.17 -10.49
CA ARG A 12 -20.00 -23.53 -9.68
C ARG A 12 -18.80 -23.86 -10.56
N LYS A 13 -19.00 -24.65 -11.62
CA LYS A 13 -17.92 -25.00 -12.55
C LYS A 13 -17.35 -23.79 -13.28
N VAL A 14 -18.21 -22.86 -13.71
CA VAL A 14 -17.78 -21.61 -14.35
C VAL A 14 -16.94 -20.76 -13.39
N LEU A 15 -17.41 -20.59 -12.15
CA LEU A 15 -16.68 -19.84 -11.13
C LEU A 15 -15.36 -20.50 -10.76
N GLU A 16 -15.37 -21.83 -10.56
CA GLU A 16 -14.19 -22.61 -10.24
C GLU A 16 -13.14 -22.52 -11.35
N ILE A 17 -13.55 -22.71 -12.61
CA ILE A 17 -12.65 -22.57 -13.77
C ILE A 17 -12.09 -21.16 -13.81
N GLY A 18 -12.95 -20.14 -13.69
CA GLY A 18 -12.53 -18.75 -13.79
C GLY A 18 -11.53 -18.34 -12.71
N VAL A 19 -11.70 -18.84 -11.49
CA VAL A 19 -10.75 -18.61 -10.39
C VAL A 19 -9.46 -19.42 -10.63
N LYS A 20 -9.56 -20.69 -11.06
CA LYS A 20 -8.41 -21.56 -11.34
C LYS A 20 -7.53 -21.07 -12.49
N SER A 21 -8.12 -20.51 -13.53
CA SER A 21 -7.42 -19.90 -14.66
C SER A 21 -6.90 -18.49 -14.36
N SER A 22 -7.10 -17.98 -13.13
CA SER A 22 -6.79 -16.60 -12.74
C SER A 22 -7.51 -15.53 -13.59
N THR A 23 -8.58 -15.90 -14.31
CA THR A 23 -9.42 -14.93 -15.04
C THR A 23 -10.36 -14.19 -14.12
N PHE A 24 -10.76 -14.80 -13.00
CA PHE A 24 -11.53 -14.17 -11.93
C PHE A 24 -10.65 -13.94 -10.70
N SER A 25 -10.58 -12.69 -10.30
CA SER A 25 -9.99 -12.24 -9.04
C SER A 25 -11.04 -12.19 -7.92
N HIS A 26 -10.59 -11.92 -6.69
CA HIS A 26 -11.49 -11.66 -5.57
C HIS A 26 -12.50 -10.51 -5.85
N LYS A 27 -12.14 -9.54 -6.70
CA LYS A 27 -13.05 -8.43 -7.05
C LYS A 27 -14.21 -8.92 -7.89
N ASP A 28 -13.93 -9.80 -8.85
CA ASP A 28 -14.94 -10.36 -9.76
C ASP A 28 -15.94 -11.20 -8.98
N LEU A 29 -15.47 -12.04 -8.04
CA LEU A 29 -16.35 -12.77 -7.13
C LEU A 29 -17.23 -11.84 -6.28
N CYS A 30 -16.68 -10.72 -5.79
CA CYS A 30 -17.47 -9.72 -5.08
C CYS A 30 -18.54 -9.07 -5.98
N CYS A 31 -18.20 -8.71 -7.22
CA CYS A 31 -19.15 -8.17 -8.20
C CYS A 31 -20.25 -9.18 -8.56
N ILE A 32 -19.89 -10.44 -8.74
CA ILE A 32 -20.84 -11.54 -8.98
C ILE A 32 -21.77 -11.71 -7.77
N SER A 33 -21.22 -11.58 -6.55
CA SER A 33 -22.00 -11.75 -5.32
C SER A 33 -23.11 -10.72 -5.13
N ILE A 34 -22.97 -9.52 -5.72
CA ILE A 34 -24.01 -8.48 -5.65
C ILE A 34 -25.05 -8.59 -6.79
N SER A 35 -24.81 -9.44 -7.79
CA SER A 35 -25.68 -9.54 -8.96
C SER A 35 -26.99 -10.31 -8.67
N SER A 36 -26.94 -11.35 -7.83
CA SER A 36 -28.15 -12.06 -7.38
C SER A 36 -27.92 -12.81 -6.07
N ARG A 37 -29.00 -13.15 -5.34
CA ARG A 37 -28.92 -13.96 -4.10
C ARG A 37 -28.31 -15.33 -4.36
N ARG A 38 -28.65 -15.93 -5.50
CA ARG A 38 -28.15 -17.22 -5.95
C ARG A 38 -26.64 -17.17 -6.17
N LEU A 39 -26.17 -16.20 -6.96
CA LEU A 39 -24.74 -16.01 -7.23
C LEU A 39 -23.96 -15.56 -5.99
N CYS A 40 -24.59 -14.83 -5.07
CA CYS A 40 -24.00 -14.52 -3.75
C CYS A 40 -23.64 -15.79 -2.97
N ARG A 41 -24.56 -16.76 -2.93
CA ARG A 41 -24.31 -18.05 -2.26
C ARG A 41 -23.18 -18.82 -2.93
N LEU A 42 -23.19 -18.95 -4.26
CA LEU A 42 -22.18 -19.71 -5.00
C LEU A 42 -20.79 -19.05 -4.96
N SER A 43 -20.71 -17.72 -5.13
CA SER A 43 -19.44 -16.99 -5.07
C SER A 43 -18.84 -16.90 -3.67
N SER A 44 -19.59 -17.27 -2.62
CA SER A 44 -19.12 -17.29 -1.23
C SER A 44 -18.64 -18.67 -0.79
N GLU A 45 -18.62 -19.67 -1.68
CA GLU A 45 -18.12 -21.01 -1.38
C GLU A 45 -16.63 -21.02 -1.05
N ASP A 46 -16.27 -21.74 0.02
CA ASP A 46 -14.92 -21.76 0.57
C ASP A 46 -13.87 -22.27 -0.42
N CYS A 47 -14.22 -23.17 -1.34
CA CYS A 47 -13.30 -23.70 -2.34
C CYS A 47 -12.70 -22.59 -3.24
N LEU A 48 -13.50 -21.58 -3.60
CA LEU A 48 -13.06 -20.45 -4.43
C LEU A 48 -12.10 -19.56 -3.65
N TRP A 49 -12.45 -19.23 -2.40
CA TRP A 49 -11.64 -18.36 -1.55
C TRP A 49 -10.36 -19.05 -1.05
N ASN A 50 -10.37 -20.37 -0.85
CA ASN A 50 -9.17 -21.15 -0.53
C ASN A 50 -8.17 -21.12 -1.68
N PHE A 51 -8.66 -21.23 -2.92
CA PHE A 51 -7.80 -21.12 -4.10
C PHE A 51 -7.20 -19.72 -4.24
N LEU A 52 -8.01 -18.67 -4.07
CA LEU A 52 -7.51 -17.29 -4.06
C LEU A 52 -6.51 -17.05 -2.93
N LEU A 53 -6.75 -17.60 -1.74
CA LEU A 53 -5.79 -17.53 -0.63
C LEU A 53 -4.45 -18.17 -0.99
N ALA A 54 -4.46 -19.33 -1.66
CA ALA A 54 -3.24 -20.02 -2.06
C ALA A 54 -2.45 -19.25 -3.12
N ILE A 55 -3.14 -18.59 -4.07
CA ILE A 55 -2.50 -17.78 -5.12
C ILE A 55 -2.00 -16.44 -4.57
N ASP A 56 -2.84 -15.70 -3.85
CA ASP A 56 -2.55 -14.33 -3.45
C ASP A 56 -1.66 -14.25 -2.21
N PHE A 57 -1.66 -15.29 -1.37
CA PHE A 57 -0.94 -15.34 -0.09
C PHE A 57 -0.14 -16.66 0.11
N PRO A 58 0.79 -17.00 -0.80
CA PRO A 58 1.49 -18.30 -0.80
C PRO A 58 2.39 -18.52 0.43
N THR A 59 2.83 -17.46 1.10
CA THR A 59 3.72 -17.52 2.28
C THR A 59 3.01 -17.84 3.60
N HIS A 60 1.70 -18.07 3.56
CA HIS A 60 0.87 -18.24 4.77
C HIS A 60 0.08 -19.56 4.77
N THR A 61 0.54 -20.55 4.00
CA THR A 61 -0.11 -21.87 3.85
C THR A 61 0.01 -22.73 5.11
N ASP A 62 1.04 -22.53 5.93
CA ASP A 62 1.44 -23.53 6.93
C ASP A 62 0.68 -23.44 8.26
N SER A 63 -0.23 -22.47 8.42
CA SER A 63 -0.96 -22.26 9.70
C SER A 63 -2.46 -22.51 9.62
N THR A 64 -2.99 -23.04 8.50
CA THR A 64 -4.45 -23.24 8.34
C THR A 64 -4.89 -24.69 8.61
N SER A 65 -3.95 -25.61 8.80
CA SER A 65 -4.23 -27.02 9.04
C SER A 65 -4.08 -27.39 10.52
N SER A 66 -4.79 -26.71 11.44
CA SER A 66 -5.24 -27.26 12.73
C SER A 66 -5.80 -26.19 13.69
N SER A 67 -7.12 -25.99 13.68
CA SER A 67 -7.88 -25.72 14.92
C SER A 67 -9.37 -25.75 14.63
N SER A 68 -9.94 -26.93 14.81
CA SER A 68 -11.38 -27.17 14.92
C SER A 68 -11.95 -26.48 16.16
N SER A 69 -12.57 -25.32 15.98
CA SER A 69 -13.73 -24.83 16.76
C SER A 69 -14.06 -23.39 16.34
N SER A 70 -15.19 -23.20 15.66
CA SER A 70 -15.64 -21.96 14.99
C SER A 70 -14.95 -21.70 13.64
N GLU A 71 -15.40 -22.39 12.58
CA GLU A 71 -14.96 -22.15 11.21
C GLU A 71 -15.47 -20.77 10.76
N SER A 72 -14.60 -19.77 10.81
CA SER A 72 -14.87 -18.49 10.14
C SER A 72 -14.87 -18.75 8.63
N PRO A 73 -15.83 -18.20 7.86
CA PRO A 73 -15.88 -18.38 6.41
C PRO A 73 -14.55 -18.01 5.76
N THR A 74 -14.08 -18.78 4.78
CA THR A 74 -12.77 -18.57 4.14
C THR A 74 -12.67 -17.17 3.50
N LYS A 75 -13.80 -16.66 3.00
CA LYS A 75 -13.95 -15.28 2.51
C LYS A 75 -13.56 -14.23 3.57
N PHE A 76 -13.90 -14.47 4.84
CA PHE A 76 -13.52 -13.58 5.95
C PHE A 76 -12.01 -13.63 6.19
N ILE A 77 -11.41 -14.82 6.19
CA ILE A 77 -9.95 -15.00 6.33
C ILE A 77 -9.21 -14.26 5.21
N TYR A 78 -9.66 -14.43 3.97
CA TYR A 78 -9.12 -13.72 2.81
C TYR A 78 -9.20 -12.19 3.01
N ARG A 79 -10.36 -11.68 3.43
CA ARG A 79 -10.56 -10.26 3.69
C ARG A 79 -9.59 -9.73 4.74
N THR A 80 -9.45 -10.40 5.88
CA THR A 80 -8.53 -10.00 6.96
C THR A 80 -7.09 -9.97 6.48
N ARG A 81 -6.64 -10.98 5.71
CA ARG A 81 -5.29 -11.01 5.15
C ARG A 81 -5.05 -9.88 4.15
N PHE A 82 -6.01 -9.63 3.27
CA PHE A 82 -5.97 -8.54 2.30
C PHE A 82 -5.87 -7.17 2.98
N GLU A 83 -6.71 -6.92 4.00
CA GLU A 83 -6.71 -5.67 4.75
C GLU A 83 -5.37 -5.45 5.47
N ARG A 84 -4.82 -6.49 6.09
CA ARG A 84 -3.49 -6.45 6.74
C ARG A 84 -2.36 -6.15 5.76
N GLU A 85 -2.37 -6.79 4.59
CA GLU A 85 -1.37 -6.56 3.54
C GLU A 85 -1.44 -5.12 3.01
N LYS A 86 -2.66 -4.63 2.75
CA LYS A 86 -2.91 -3.26 2.32
C LYS A 86 -2.38 -2.25 3.34
N GLU A 87 -2.68 -2.45 4.62
CA GLU A 87 -2.19 -1.57 5.69
C GLU A 87 -0.66 -1.59 5.79
N ARG A 88 -0.03 -2.77 5.67
CA ARG A 88 1.43 -2.89 5.66
C ARG A 88 2.06 -2.08 4.53
N ARG A 89 1.52 -2.15 3.31
CA ARG A 89 2.00 -1.38 2.15
C ARG A 89 1.85 0.13 2.37
N LEU A 90 0.70 0.56 2.89
CA LEU A 90 0.46 1.98 3.21
C LEU A 90 1.42 2.49 4.29
N ALA A 91 1.66 1.70 5.34
CA ALA A 91 2.60 2.06 6.40
C ALA A 91 4.05 2.11 5.92
N ALA A 92 4.45 1.22 5.00
CA ALA A 92 5.77 1.25 4.37
C ALA A 92 5.94 2.50 3.48
N HIS A 93 4.93 2.81 2.67
CA HIS A 93 4.92 4.01 1.83
C HIS A 93 5.02 5.29 2.67
N ARG A 94 4.19 5.40 3.73
CA ARG A 94 4.23 6.53 4.66
C ARG A 94 5.59 6.70 5.33
N ARG A 95 6.22 5.61 5.75
CA ARG A 95 7.59 5.63 6.29
C ARG A 95 8.61 6.13 5.26
N SER A 96 8.47 5.75 3.99
CA SER A 96 9.32 6.24 2.91
C SER A 96 9.18 7.75 2.72
N LEU A 97 7.95 8.26 2.68
CA LEU A 97 7.66 9.70 2.56
C LEU A 97 8.28 10.50 3.71
N LEU A 98 8.06 10.07 4.96
CA LEU A 98 8.61 10.76 6.13
C LEU A 98 10.14 10.83 6.15
N ARG A 99 10.83 9.82 5.60
CA ARG A 99 12.29 9.89 5.44
C ARG A 99 12.70 10.99 4.46
N LYS A 100 11.97 11.11 3.35
CA LYS A 100 12.21 12.17 2.35
C LYS A 100 11.89 13.55 2.90
N ASP A 101 10.80 13.70 3.65
CA ASP A 101 10.46 14.96 4.32
C ASP A 101 11.53 15.36 5.36
N SER A 102 12.10 14.37 6.07
CA SER A 102 13.21 14.59 6.99
C SER A 102 14.46 15.07 6.26
N GLU A 103 14.83 14.43 5.14
CA GLU A 103 15.94 14.88 4.28
C GLU A 103 15.73 16.32 3.81
N ILE A 104 14.54 16.65 3.29
CA ILE A 104 14.19 18.02 2.85
C ILE A 104 14.33 19.02 4.00
N SER A 105 13.86 18.66 5.19
CA SER A 105 13.96 19.51 6.38
C SER A 105 15.42 19.76 6.80
N GLU A 106 16.27 18.75 6.69
CA GLU A 106 17.72 18.86 6.92
C GLU A 106 18.40 19.76 5.90
N TRP A 107 18.10 19.59 4.61
CA TRP A 107 18.59 20.46 3.55
C TRP A 107 18.14 21.91 3.76
N GLY A 108 16.89 22.12 4.15
CA GLY A 108 16.38 23.45 4.50
C GLY A 108 17.12 24.07 5.68
N ARG A 109 17.47 23.29 6.72
CA ARG A 109 18.33 23.77 7.82
C ARG A 109 19.72 24.14 7.32
N ARG A 110 20.31 23.32 6.44
CA ARG A 110 21.65 23.56 5.91
C ARG A 110 21.71 24.81 5.04
N ILE A 111 20.70 25.05 4.21
CA ILE A 111 20.59 26.25 3.38
C ILE A 111 20.55 27.50 4.27
N ARG A 112 19.67 27.54 5.27
CA ARG A 112 19.58 28.69 6.20
C ARG A 112 20.89 28.97 6.93
N GLU A 113 21.60 27.93 7.33
CA GLU A 113 22.91 28.07 7.96
C GLU A 113 23.97 28.63 7.00
N LEU A 114 23.95 28.22 5.72
CA LEU A 114 24.84 28.77 4.71
C LEU A 114 24.52 30.23 4.39
N GLU A 115 23.23 30.58 4.29
CA GLU A 115 22.77 31.96 4.09
C GLU A 115 23.24 32.87 5.23
N ARG A 116 23.12 32.41 6.49
CA ARG A 116 23.62 33.14 7.67
C ARG A 116 25.13 33.35 7.64
N ARG A 117 25.90 32.32 7.28
CA ARG A 117 27.36 32.46 7.15
C ARG A 117 27.74 33.44 6.04
N LEU A 118 27.02 33.40 4.92
CA LEU A 118 27.25 34.30 3.81
C LEU A 118 27.01 35.76 4.21
N SER A 119 25.96 36.06 4.97
CA SER A 119 25.71 37.41 5.47
C SER A 119 26.80 37.88 6.43
N GLU A 120 27.26 37.02 7.34
CA GLU A 120 28.34 37.34 8.28
C GLU A 120 29.67 37.64 7.56
N GLU A 121 30.02 36.85 6.54
CA GLU A 121 31.22 37.10 5.74
C GLU A 121 31.09 38.39 4.90
N ALA A 122 29.90 38.69 4.38
CA ALA A 122 29.66 39.95 3.66
C ALA A 122 29.84 41.16 4.57
N GLU A 123 29.30 41.11 5.80
CA GLU A 123 29.49 42.17 6.80
C GLU A 123 30.96 42.33 7.20
N ARG A 124 31.70 41.22 7.40
CA ARG A 124 33.14 41.25 7.68
C ARG A 124 33.95 41.89 6.55
N LEU A 125 33.67 41.51 5.30
CA LEU A 125 34.34 42.11 4.13
C LEU A 125 34.03 43.60 4.00
N GLN A 126 32.79 44.00 4.28
CA GLN A 126 32.42 45.41 4.28
C GLN A 126 33.16 46.20 5.36
N ALA A 127 33.25 45.66 6.58
CA ALA A 127 34.01 46.26 7.67
C ALA A 127 35.50 46.40 7.31
N ALA A 128 36.13 45.33 6.80
CA ALA A 128 37.53 45.34 6.37
C ALA A 128 37.80 46.35 5.24
N SER A 129 36.86 46.49 4.29
CA SER A 129 36.95 47.49 3.21
C SER A 129 36.92 48.93 3.73
N VAL A 130 36.07 49.20 4.73
CA VAL A 130 36.00 50.51 5.40
C VAL A 130 37.30 50.79 6.16
N GLU A 131 37.82 49.82 6.91
CA GLU A 131 39.11 49.95 7.62
C GLU A 131 40.25 50.22 6.65
N PHE A 132 40.33 49.49 5.52
CA PHE A 132 41.35 49.70 4.50
C PHE A 132 41.28 51.12 3.89
N SER A 133 40.07 51.60 3.59
CA SER A 133 39.84 52.95 3.08
C SER A 133 40.28 54.03 4.07
N ASN A 134 40.04 53.80 5.36
CA ASN A 134 40.48 54.71 6.43
C ASN A 134 42.01 54.73 6.54
N LEU A 135 42.67 53.57 6.50
CA LEU A 135 44.14 53.48 6.50
C LEU A 135 44.76 54.19 5.30
N GLN A 136 44.14 54.09 4.12
CA GLN A 136 44.61 54.77 2.92
C GLN A 136 44.52 56.30 3.02
N ARG A 137 43.53 56.84 3.75
CA ARG A 137 43.37 58.29 3.98
C ARG A 137 44.36 58.89 4.98
N VAL A 138 44.96 58.07 5.85
CA VAL A 138 45.89 58.52 6.90
C VAL A 138 47.35 58.53 6.43
N ARG A 139 47.65 57.90 5.28
CA ARG A 139 48.95 58.01 4.58
C ARG A 139 48.96 59.17 3.60
#